data_AF-A0ABD5RKN6-F1
#
_entry.id   AF-A0ABD5RKN6-F1
#
_cell.length_a   1.000
_cell.length_b   1.000
_cell.length_c   1.000
_cell.angle_alpha   90.00
_cell.angle_beta   90.00
_cell.angle_gamma   90.00
#
_symmetry.space_group_name_H-M   'P 1'
#
loop_
_entity.id
_entity.type
_entity.pdbx_description
1 polymer ?
#
loop_
_entity_poly.entity_id
_entity_poly.type
_entity_poly.pdbx_seq_one_letter_code
_entity_poly.pdbx_strand_id
1 'polypeptide(L)'
;MAALSDLAKRGTVNNVLIFVADSLRFDSLPSRIAQRGVTARTVAASTYTATSIPSMASGLYPATHRVWSFDDVLPETPELLAGEHCGTDLRNVWDHVESPAEKPPNRILRVTEERTLEGLGEPFTLLVHDKGAHAPYDYTNVRWDTSPEFFRHFAGRDQELRNLYQRGATTAAERFEGLVDMLHDRELYDDTLVVFTSDHGELLGEPSRGGVYAHGAPVCPELVSVPTVFMGAGLPEGEVYDELLSGVDLAPTAIAARGETVPDDVEGVDVWTKSPSADRVVRSEFWAKGGRVSYGASSAWNRDGGVVRHHGRASERVAFAIHRKLVKGAQAPANRSRSPYQMWRLLRTFGDRELVYGSVDPQSLRPALVEEFRPNDSTSDVAAASKEQLEALGYLE
;
A
#
# COMPACT_ATOMS: atom_id res chain seq x y z
N MET A 1 1.15 -24.09 12.14
CA MET A 1 0.28 -23.57 11.07
C MET A 1 0.84 -24.02 9.74
N ALA A 2 0.05 -23.98 8.68
CA ALA A 2 0.41 -24.54 7.38
C ALA A 2 0.90 -23.43 6.44
N ALA A 3 1.80 -23.76 5.51
CA ALA A 3 2.14 -22.87 4.41
C ALA A 3 0.93 -22.72 3.46
N LEU A 4 0.86 -21.70 2.61
CA LEU A 4 -0.28 -21.59 1.68
C LEU A 4 -0.35 -22.78 0.72
N SER A 5 0.79 -23.32 0.29
CA SER A 5 0.84 -24.51 -0.57
C SER A 5 0.27 -25.77 0.09
N ASP A 6 0.25 -25.86 1.43
CA ASP A 6 -0.39 -26.97 2.15
C ASP A 6 -1.93 -26.91 2.07
N LEU A 7 -2.48 -25.71 1.85
CA LEU A 7 -3.91 -25.46 1.66
C LEU A 7 -4.31 -25.57 0.18
N ALA A 8 -3.36 -25.32 -0.73
CA ALA A 8 -3.58 -25.37 -2.16
C ALA A 8 -3.70 -26.81 -2.68
N LYS A 9 -4.35 -26.98 -3.84
CA LYS A 9 -4.38 -28.28 -4.55
C LYS A 9 -3.12 -28.51 -5.40
N ARG A 10 -2.22 -27.52 -5.45
CA ARG A 10 -1.01 -27.50 -6.27
C ARG A 10 0.19 -27.07 -5.43
N GLY A 11 1.35 -27.71 -5.67
CA GLY A 11 2.60 -27.31 -5.04
C GLY A 11 3.24 -26.07 -5.69
N THR A 12 2.99 -25.84 -6.97
CA THR A 12 3.44 -24.68 -7.74
C THR A 12 2.38 -24.26 -8.76
N VAL A 13 2.48 -23.02 -9.24
CA VAL A 13 1.64 -22.45 -10.31
C VAL A 13 2.51 -21.90 -11.42
N ASN A 14 1.99 -21.81 -12.65
CA ASN A 14 2.71 -21.16 -13.74
C ASN A 14 2.56 -19.64 -13.72
N ASN A 15 1.45 -19.15 -13.15
CA ASN A 15 1.04 -17.75 -13.27
C ASN A 15 0.84 -17.08 -11.91
N VAL A 16 1.10 -15.78 -11.86
CA VAL A 16 0.83 -14.94 -10.69
C VAL A 16 0.11 -13.66 -11.14
N LEU A 17 -0.98 -13.31 -10.48
CA LEU A 17 -1.66 -12.03 -10.61
C LEU A 17 -1.74 -11.35 -9.25
N ILE A 18 -1.14 -10.17 -9.11
CA ILE A 18 -1.22 -9.34 -7.90
C ILE A 18 -2.01 -8.09 -8.22
N PHE A 19 -3.19 -7.96 -7.63
CA PHE A 19 -4.05 -6.79 -7.74
C PHE A 19 -3.92 -5.93 -6.48
N VAL A 20 -3.42 -4.71 -6.64
CA VAL A 20 -3.26 -3.72 -5.57
C VAL A 20 -4.37 -2.69 -5.68
N ALA A 21 -5.33 -2.72 -4.76
CA ALA A 21 -6.33 -1.68 -4.60
C ALA A 21 -5.77 -0.56 -3.72
N ASP A 22 -5.42 0.59 -4.30
CA ASP A 22 -4.81 1.71 -3.57
C ASP A 22 -5.68 2.19 -2.39
N SER A 23 -5.05 2.38 -1.23
CA SER A 23 -5.65 2.97 -0.02
C SER A 23 -6.81 2.17 0.61
N LEU A 24 -6.84 0.85 0.45
CA LEU A 24 -7.87 -0.02 0.99
C LEU A 24 -7.51 -0.55 2.39
N ARG A 25 -8.33 -0.20 3.39
CA ARG A 25 -8.20 -0.69 4.76
C ARG A 25 -8.66 -2.14 4.88
N PHE A 26 -8.05 -2.88 5.81
CA PHE A 26 -8.47 -4.24 6.16
C PHE A 26 -9.94 -4.30 6.61
N ASP A 27 -10.38 -3.34 7.42
CA ASP A 27 -11.76 -3.26 7.94
C ASP A 27 -12.82 -2.87 6.88
N SER A 28 -12.37 -2.57 5.67
CA SER A 28 -13.19 -2.13 4.55
C SER A 28 -13.09 -3.07 3.35
N LEU A 29 -12.46 -4.24 3.52
CA LEU A 29 -12.42 -5.31 2.52
C LEU A 29 -13.85 -5.73 2.14
N PRO A 30 -14.26 -5.63 0.86
CA PRO A 30 -15.58 -6.10 0.45
C PRO A 30 -15.75 -7.60 0.74
N SER A 31 -16.86 -7.97 1.39
CA SER A 31 -17.11 -9.35 1.82
C SER A 31 -17.07 -10.36 0.67
N ARG A 32 -17.46 -9.94 -0.54
CA ARG A 32 -17.39 -10.74 -1.77
C ARG A 32 -15.96 -11.15 -2.15
N ILE A 33 -14.96 -10.33 -1.80
CA ILE A 33 -13.56 -10.65 -2.04
C ILE A 33 -13.03 -11.53 -0.91
N ALA A 34 -13.35 -11.21 0.35
CA ALA A 34 -12.96 -12.02 1.50
C ALA A 34 -13.43 -13.48 1.40
N GLN A 35 -14.64 -13.70 0.86
CA GLN A 35 -15.23 -15.03 0.70
C GLN A 35 -14.61 -15.84 -0.44
N ARG A 36 -13.82 -15.25 -1.34
CA ARG A 36 -13.26 -15.95 -2.51
C ARG A 36 -11.96 -16.69 -2.24
N GLY A 37 -11.33 -16.50 -1.08
CA GLY A 37 -10.03 -17.09 -0.83
C GLY A 37 -9.60 -17.06 0.63
N VAL A 38 -8.30 -17.22 0.84
CA VAL A 38 -7.65 -17.21 2.15
C VAL A 38 -7.28 -15.77 2.52
N THR A 39 -7.97 -15.19 3.50
CA THR A 39 -7.80 -13.79 3.91
C THR A 39 -6.80 -13.65 5.05
N ALA A 40 -5.79 -12.81 4.87
CA ALA A 40 -4.77 -12.49 5.87
C ALA A 40 -4.77 -11.00 6.21
N ARG A 41 -4.39 -10.68 7.45
CA ARG A 41 -4.06 -9.30 7.84
C ARG A 41 -2.61 -9.01 7.46
N THR A 42 -2.42 -7.94 6.69
CA THR A 42 -1.10 -7.51 6.21
C THR A 42 -0.78 -6.12 6.76
N VAL A 43 0.49 -5.92 7.13
CA VAL A 43 1.03 -4.60 7.46
C VAL A 43 1.69 -4.02 6.22
N ALA A 44 1.17 -2.89 5.73
CA ALA A 44 1.77 -2.13 4.65
C ALA A 44 3.18 -1.66 5.02
N ALA A 45 4.14 -1.85 4.13
CA ALA A 45 5.54 -1.49 4.36
C ALA A 45 5.73 0.04 4.50
N SER A 46 4.80 0.82 3.94
CA SER A 46 4.72 2.27 4.11
C SER A 46 3.28 2.74 3.98
N THR A 47 3.01 3.96 4.44
CA THR A 47 1.71 4.62 4.32
C THR A 47 1.60 5.48 3.05
N TYR A 48 2.39 5.14 2.02
CA TYR A 48 2.53 5.93 0.80
C TYR A 48 2.89 5.05 -0.40
N THR A 49 2.12 5.16 -1.49
CA THR A 49 2.23 4.34 -2.71
C THR A 49 3.64 4.28 -3.28
N ALA A 50 4.32 5.42 -3.42
CA ALA A 50 5.67 5.49 -4.00
C ALA A 50 6.69 4.62 -3.23
N THR A 51 6.44 4.42 -1.94
CA THR A 51 7.30 3.65 -1.05
C THR A 51 6.81 2.21 -0.88
N SER A 52 5.49 1.97 -0.85
CA SER A 52 4.94 0.64 -0.60
C SER A 52 5.00 -0.28 -1.83
N ILE A 53 4.75 0.23 -3.03
CA ILE A 53 4.83 -0.53 -4.29
C ILE A 53 6.19 -1.20 -4.51
N PRO A 54 7.33 -0.48 -4.42
CA PRO A 54 8.64 -1.13 -4.53
C PRO A 54 8.89 -2.15 -3.43
N SER A 55 8.37 -1.97 -2.21
CA SER A 55 8.49 -2.99 -1.16
C SER A 55 7.76 -4.29 -1.54
N MET A 56 6.56 -4.18 -2.12
CA MET A 56 5.78 -5.34 -2.57
C MET A 56 6.45 -6.08 -3.74
N ALA A 57 7.08 -5.34 -4.65
CA ALA A 57 7.71 -5.91 -5.84
C ALA A 57 9.13 -6.48 -5.60
N SER A 58 9.89 -5.89 -4.67
CA SER A 58 11.27 -6.31 -4.36
C SER A 58 11.38 -7.23 -3.14
N GLY A 59 10.38 -7.22 -2.26
CA GLY A 59 10.48 -7.90 -0.97
C GLY A 59 11.41 -7.22 0.04
N LEU A 60 11.78 -5.96 -0.21
CA LEU A 60 12.64 -5.15 0.67
C LEU A 60 11.80 -4.11 1.43
N TYR A 61 12.19 -3.79 2.66
CA TYR A 61 11.58 -2.67 3.39
C TYR A 61 12.08 -1.31 2.88
N PRO A 62 11.35 -0.21 3.12
CA PRO A 62 11.72 1.14 2.69
C PRO A 62 13.11 1.59 3.10
N ALA A 63 13.54 1.30 4.32
CA ALA A 63 14.89 1.64 4.79
C ALA A 63 16.00 0.95 3.97
N THR A 64 15.70 -0.18 3.36
CA THR A 64 16.63 -0.98 2.54
C THR A 64 16.63 -0.50 1.10
N HIS A 65 15.47 -0.41 0.44
CA HIS A 65 15.38 0.02 -0.96
C HIS A 65 15.42 1.55 -1.16
N ARG A 66 15.21 2.33 -0.09
CA ARG A 66 15.34 3.80 -0.01
C ARG A 66 14.50 4.60 -0.99
N VAL A 67 13.37 4.07 -1.47
CA VAL A 67 12.43 4.83 -2.31
C VAL A 67 11.43 5.52 -1.40
N TRP A 68 11.52 6.84 -1.27
CA TRP A 68 10.71 7.64 -0.33
C TRP A 68 9.70 8.55 -1.04
N SER A 69 9.86 8.71 -2.35
CA SER A 69 9.08 9.63 -3.17
C SER A 69 8.96 9.13 -4.59
N PHE A 70 8.05 9.75 -5.34
CA PHE A 70 7.90 9.49 -6.77
C PHE A 70 9.08 9.99 -7.61
N ASP A 71 10.13 10.61 -7.04
CA ASP A 71 11.36 10.98 -7.77
C ASP A 71 12.45 9.89 -7.64
N ASP A 72 12.38 9.06 -6.60
CA ASP A 72 13.34 7.99 -6.33
C ASP A 72 13.09 6.78 -7.26
N VAL A 73 14.11 5.96 -7.50
CA VAL A 73 13.99 4.71 -8.27
C VAL A 73 14.74 3.56 -7.61
N LEU A 74 14.36 2.32 -7.91
CA LEU A 74 15.14 1.16 -7.54
C LEU A 74 16.46 1.11 -8.34
N PRO A 75 17.52 0.49 -7.81
CA PRO A 75 18.78 0.34 -8.54
C PRO A 75 18.60 -0.54 -9.78
N GLU A 76 17.75 -1.55 -9.69
CA GLU A 76 17.44 -2.52 -10.75
C GLU A 76 15.97 -2.90 -10.75
N THR A 77 15.51 -3.52 -11.84
CA THR A 77 14.14 -4.06 -11.92
C THR A 77 14.02 -5.22 -10.94
N PRO A 78 12.99 -5.26 -10.07
CA PRO A 78 12.81 -6.37 -9.14
C PRO A 78 12.69 -7.71 -9.85
N GLU A 79 13.23 -8.77 -9.25
CA GLU A 79 13.18 -10.14 -9.79
C GLU A 79 11.75 -10.57 -10.15
N LEU A 80 10.75 -10.20 -9.32
CA LEU A 80 9.34 -10.48 -9.55
C LEU A 80 8.82 -9.98 -10.91
N LEU A 81 9.40 -8.88 -11.41
CA LEU A 81 9.01 -8.20 -12.65
C LEU A 81 10.12 -8.25 -13.71
N ALA A 82 11.15 -9.06 -13.48
CA ALA A 82 12.23 -9.26 -14.44
C ALA A 82 11.79 -10.26 -15.52
N GLY A 83 12.05 -9.92 -16.79
CA GLY A 83 11.86 -10.84 -17.92
C GLY A 83 10.63 -10.59 -18.79
N GLU A 84 10.51 -11.39 -19.85
CA GLU A 84 9.52 -11.19 -20.92
C GLU A 84 8.11 -11.70 -20.56
N HIS A 85 7.98 -12.45 -19.47
CA HIS A 85 6.70 -12.97 -18.98
C HIS A 85 6.06 -12.08 -17.92
N CYS A 86 6.63 -10.90 -17.68
CA CYS A 86 6.20 -9.98 -16.65
C CYS A 86 5.43 -8.80 -17.24
N GLY A 87 4.43 -8.33 -16.50
CA GLY A 87 3.61 -7.19 -16.90
C GLY A 87 3.19 -6.34 -15.72
N THR A 88 2.94 -5.08 -16.01
CA THR A 88 2.21 -4.17 -15.13
C THR A 88 0.92 -3.73 -15.83
N ASP A 89 -0.13 -3.47 -15.05
CA ASP A 89 -1.32 -2.77 -15.52
C ASP A 89 -1.59 -1.58 -14.60
N LEU A 90 -1.28 -0.40 -15.11
CA LEU A 90 -1.33 0.86 -14.38
C LEU A 90 -2.44 1.78 -14.93
N ARG A 91 -3.27 1.27 -15.86
CA ARG A 91 -4.22 2.07 -16.66
C ARG A 91 -5.36 2.66 -15.86
N ASN A 92 -5.71 2.08 -14.70
CA ASN A 92 -6.81 2.59 -13.87
C ASN A 92 -6.41 3.77 -12.96
N VAL A 93 -5.11 4.07 -12.85
CA VAL A 93 -4.60 5.17 -12.01
C VAL A 93 -3.84 6.20 -12.84
N TRP A 94 -3.07 5.73 -13.82
CA TRP A 94 -2.08 6.50 -14.56
C TRP A 94 -2.46 6.62 -16.04
N ASP A 95 -3.76 6.64 -16.35
CA ASP A 95 -4.35 6.73 -17.70
C ASP A 95 -3.91 7.95 -18.53
N HIS A 96 -3.52 9.03 -17.85
CA HIS A 96 -3.11 10.30 -18.42
C HIS A 96 -1.62 10.36 -18.78
N VAL A 97 -0.81 9.40 -18.35
CA VAL A 97 0.61 9.31 -18.72
C VAL A 97 0.73 8.34 -19.90
N GLU A 98 1.00 8.91 -21.08
CA GLU A 98 1.02 8.14 -22.34
C GLU A 98 2.13 7.09 -22.38
N SER A 99 3.33 7.43 -21.90
CA SER A 99 4.49 6.54 -21.90
C SER A 99 4.46 5.57 -20.71
N PRO A 100 4.41 4.25 -20.94
CA PRO A 100 4.49 3.25 -19.86
C PRO A 100 5.66 3.43 -18.91
N ALA A 101 6.85 3.76 -19.43
CA ALA A 101 8.07 3.93 -18.65
C ALA A 101 8.06 5.19 -17.76
N GLU A 102 7.21 6.17 -18.09
CA GLU A 102 7.06 7.41 -17.32
C GLU A 102 5.97 7.32 -16.26
N LYS A 103 5.12 6.28 -16.30
CA LYS A 103 4.14 6.02 -15.24
C LYS A 103 4.89 5.85 -13.92
N PRO A 104 4.53 6.57 -12.83
CA PRO A 104 5.37 6.62 -11.64
C PRO A 104 5.75 5.25 -11.04
N PRO A 105 4.83 4.27 -10.91
CA PRO A 105 5.22 2.93 -10.46
C PRO A 105 6.24 2.25 -11.39
N ASN A 106 6.02 2.27 -12.70
CA ASN A 106 6.94 1.68 -13.67
C ASN A 106 8.32 2.35 -13.64
N ARG A 107 8.38 3.69 -13.53
CA ARG A 107 9.63 4.43 -13.40
C ARG A 107 10.39 4.02 -12.14
N ILE A 108 9.71 3.94 -11.00
CA ILE A 108 10.28 3.48 -9.72
C ILE A 108 10.84 2.06 -9.85
N LEU A 109 10.08 1.17 -10.50
CA LEU A 109 10.40 -0.25 -10.66
C LEU A 109 11.33 -0.56 -11.84
N ARG A 110 11.73 0.46 -12.63
CA ARG A 110 12.48 0.31 -13.89
C ARG A 110 11.81 -0.64 -14.90
N VAL A 111 10.49 -0.60 -14.99
CA VAL A 111 9.70 -1.32 -16.00
C VAL A 111 9.46 -0.39 -17.18
N THR A 112 9.86 -0.80 -18.38
CA THR A 112 9.79 0.06 -19.59
C THR A 112 8.53 -0.14 -20.42
N GLU A 113 7.89 -1.31 -20.32
CA GLU A 113 6.72 -1.67 -21.10
C GLU A 113 5.55 -2.04 -20.17
N GLU A 114 4.33 -1.67 -20.57
CA GLU A 114 3.10 -2.11 -19.89
C GLU A 114 2.53 -3.31 -20.66
N ARG A 115 2.28 -4.41 -19.96
CA ARG A 115 1.68 -5.64 -20.52
C ARG A 115 0.54 -6.05 -19.62
N THR A 116 -0.65 -6.08 -20.18
CA THR A 116 -1.88 -6.32 -19.45
C THR A 116 -2.28 -7.79 -19.60
N LEU A 117 -3.26 -8.25 -18.81
CA LEU A 117 -3.65 -9.66 -18.81
C LEU A 117 -4.01 -10.15 -20.22
N GLU A 118 -4.68 -9.32 -21.03
CA GLU A 118 -5.08 -9.63 -22.40
C GLU A 118 -3.90 -9.97 -23.33
N GLY A 119 -2.73 -9.39 -23.08
CA GLY A 119 -1.52 -9.55 -23.91
C GLY A 119 -0.53 -10.59 -23.39
N LEU A 120 -0.72 -11.10 -22.17
CA LEU A 120 0.19 -12.07 -21.55
C LEU A 120 -0.27 -13.50 -21.82
N GLY A 121 0.62 -14.36 -22.30
CA GLY A 121 0.44 -15.82 -22.34
C GLY A 121 1.04 -16.48 -21.09
N GLU A 122 0.73 -17.76 -20.88
CA GLU A 122 1.36 -18.56 -19.82
C GLU A 122 2.83 -18.92 -20.19
N PRO A 123 3.79 -18.88 -19.25
CA PRO A 123 3.66 -18.37 -17.88
C PRO A 123 3.64 -16.84 -17.82
N PHE A 124 3.04 -16.27 -16.76
CA PHE A 124 3.11 -14.82 -16.53
C PHE A 124 3.19 -14.40 -15.05
N THR A 125 3.75 -13.22 -14.81
CA THR A 125 3.56 -12.46 -13.56
C THR A 125 2.99 -11.09 -13.89
N LEU A 126 1.85 -10.74 -13.31
CA LEU A 126 1.16 -9.47 -13.56
C LEU A 126 0.95 -8.70 -12.25
N LEU A 127 1.46 -7.47 -12.18
CA LEU A 127 1.17 -6.51 -11.10
C LEU A 127 0.19 -5.44 -11.59
N VAL A 128 -1.03 -5.45 -11.07
CA VAL A 128 -2.06 -4.45 -11.35
C VAL A 128 -2.09 -3.42 -10.23
N HIS A 129 -1.96 -2.14 -10.58
CA HIS A 129 -2.17 -1.03 -9.65
C HIS A 129 -3.49 -0.33 -9.98
N ASP A 130 -4.48 -0.54 -9.13
CA ASP A 130 -5.81 0.01 -9.27
C ASP A 130 -6.02 1.19 -8.32
N LYS A 131 -6.81 2.19 -8.73
CA LYS A 131 -7.05 3.39 -7.91
C LYS A 131 -7.71 3.05 -6.57
N GLY A 132 -8.33 1.87 -6.46
CA GLY A 132 -8.83 1.37 -5.20
C GLY A 132 -9.85 2.33 -4.58
N ALA A 133 -9.63 2.63 -3.31
CA ALA A 133 -10.41 3.56 -2.52
C ALA A 133 -9.65 4.89 -2.24
N HIS A 134 -8.61 5.20 -3.02
CA HIS A 134 -7.80 6.42 -2.90
C HIS A 134 -8.60 7.70 -3.18
N ALA A 135 -8.33 8.77 -2.43
CA ALA A 135 -8.95 10.08 -2.62
C ALA A 135 -8.55 10.72 -3.98
N PRO A 136 -9.41 11.51 -4.67
CA PRO A 136 -10.80 11.79 -4.41
C PRO A 136 -11.62 10.50 -4.43
N TYR A 137 -12.41 10.29 -3.37
CA TYR A 137 -13.22 9.09 -3.22
C TYR A 137 -14.36 9.10 -4.24
N ASP A 138 -14.79 7.91 -4.67
CA ASP A 138 -15.74 7.64 -5.76
C ASP A 138 -15.12 7.63 -7.16
N TYR A 139 -15.18 6.46 -7.80
CA TYR A 139 -14.78 6.27 -9.19
C TYR A 139 -15.96 6.33 -10.16
N THR A 140 -17.19 6.50 -9.65
CA THR A 140 -18.44 6.32 -10.42
C THR A 140 -18.97 7.61 -11.06
N ASN A 141 -18.11 8.34 -11.80
CA ASN A 141 -18.48 9.42 -12.74
C ASN A 141 -18.40 10.89 -12.27
N VAL A 142 -17.84 11.21 -11.10
CA VAL A 142 -17.49 12.61 -10.77
C VAL A 142 -15.98 12.76 -10.78
N ARG A 143 -15.44 13.18 -11.93
CA ARG A 143 -14.03 13.59 -12.02
C ARG A 143 -13.90 14.92 -11.28
N TRP A 144 -13.20 14.90 -10.16
CA TRP A 144 -12.77 16.12 -9.48
C TRP A 144 -11.49 16.58 -10.15
N ASP A 145 -11.40 17.86 -10.50
CA ASP A 145 -10.21 18.41 -11.13
C ASP A 145 -9.00 18.34 -10.18
N THR A 146 -9.24 18.50 -8.87
CA THR A 146 -8.19 18.38 -7.84
C THR A 146 -8.72 17.85 -6.49
N SER A 147 -7.87 17.15 -5.74
CA SER A 147 -8.13 16.67 -4.37
C SER A 147 -8.44 17.80 -3.36
N PRO A 148 -7.77 18.98 -3.38
CA PRO A 148 -8.17 20.13 -2.57
C PRO A 148 -9.61 20.61 -2.78
N GLU A 149 -10.10 20.57 -4.02
CA GLU A 149 -11.48 20.93 -4.33
C GLU A 149 -12.45 19.90 -3.76
N PHE A 150 -12.16 18.61 -3.95
CA PHE A 150 -12.93 17.50 -3.38
C PHE A 150 -13.10 17.65 -1.86
N PHE A 151 -11.99 17.81 -1.12
CA PHE A 151 -12.04 17.93 0.34
C PHE A 151 -12.72 19.23 0.81
N ARG A 152 -12.58 20.33 0.05
CA ARG A 152 -13.31 21.57 0.35
C ARG A 152 -14.81 21.38 0.18
N HIS A 153 -15.24 20.72 -0.89
CA HIS A 153 -16.64 20.44 -1.13
C HIS A 153 -17.23 19.64 0.03
N PHE A 154 -16.60 18.54 0.44
CA PHE A 154 -17.09 17.66 1.50
C PHE A 154 -16.70 18.07 2.94
N ALA A 155 -16.19 19.29 3.15
CA ALA A 155 -15.81 19.76 4.48
C ALA A 155 -16.98 19.66 5.48
N GLY A 156 -16.77 18.94 6.59
CA GLY A 156 -17.79 18.70 7.62
C GLY A 156 -18.80 17.58 7.29
N ARG A 157 -18.70 16.93 6.13
CA ARG A 157 -19.58 15.84 5.67
C ARG A 157 -18.90 14.48 5.79
N ASP A 158 -18.39 14.19 7.00
CA ASP A 158 -17.54 13.02 7.26
C ASP A 158 -18.22 11.68 6.90
N GLN A 159 -19.53 11.55 7.12
CA GLN A 159 -20.27 10.34 6.75
C GLN A 159 -20.38 10.15 5.23
N GLU A 160 -20.54 11.24 4.47
CA GLU A 160 -20.57 11.18 3.01
C GLU A 160 -19.21 10.75 2.46
N LEU A 161 -18.11 11.27 3.00
CA LEU A 161 -16.75 10.84 2.65
C LEU A 161 -16.53 9.34 2.90
N ARG A 162 -16.99 8.81 4.04
CA ARG A 162 -16.93 7.36 4.32
C ARG A 162 -17.76 6.53 3.34
N ASN A 163 -18.95 7.01 2.97
CA ASN A 163 -19.78 6.33 1.98
C ASN A 163 -19.12 6.33 0.58
N LEU A 164 -18.48 7.44 0.20
CA LEU A 164 -17.72 7.55 -1.06
C LEU A 164 -16.53 6.57 -1.06
N TYR A 165 -15.81 6.47 0.06
CA TYR A 165 -14.70 5.53 0.24
C TYR A 165 -15.17 4.06 0.07
N GLN A 166 -16.26 3.67 0.73
CA GLN A 166 -16.82 2.32 0.60
C GLN A 166 -17.27 1.99 -0.83
N ARG A 167 -17.82 2.97 -1.56
CA ARG A 167 -18.12 2.82 -2.99
C ARG A 167 -16.86 2.61 -3.81
N GLY A 168 -15.78 3.35 -3.55
CA GLY A 168 -14.47 3.13 -4.17
C GLY A 168 -13.94 1.71 -3.96
N ALA A 169 -13.98 1.21 -2.71
CA ALA A 169 -13.61 -0.16 -2.39
C ALA A 169 -14.45 -1.20 -3.16
N THR A 170 -15.76 -0.92 -3.32
CA THR A 170 -16.68 -1.78 -4.08
C THR A 170 -16.31 -1.78 -5.56
N THR A 171 -16.10 -0.62 -6.18
CA THR A 171 -15.72 -0.54 -7.60
C THR A 171 -14.36 -1.20 -7.89
N ALA A 172 -13.40 -1.10 -6.96
CA ALA A 172 -12.12 -1.80 -7.09
C ALA A 172 -12.31 -3.32 -7.11
N ALA A 173 -13.18 -3.85 -6.23
CA ALA A 173 -13.53 -5.27 -6.24
C ALA A 173 -14.23 -5.70 -7.54
N GLU A 174 -15.11 -4.87 -8.12
CA GLU A 174 -15.72 -5.13 -9.44
C GLU A 174 -14.68 -5.25 -10.56
N ARG A 175 -13.69 -4.35 -10.59
CA ARG A 175 -12.61 -4.39 -11.59
C ARG A 175 -11.73 -5.61 -11.41
N PHE A 176 -11.41 -5.96 -10.16
CA PHE A 176 -10.70 -7.19 -9.85
C PHE A 176 -11.47 -8.43 -10.30
N GLU A 177 -12.78 -8.50 -10.04
CA GLU A 177 -13.63 -9.62 -10.48
C GLU A 177 -13.60 -9.77 -12.00
N GLY A 178 -13.58 -8.68 -12.78
CA GLY A 178 -13.41 -8.76 -14.23
C GLY A 178 -12.09 -9.40 -14.69
N LEU A 179 -11.00 -9.21 -13.94
CA LEU A 179 -9.72 -9.91 -14.23
C LEU A 179 -9.81 -11.40 -13.87
N VAL A 180 -10.49 -11.74 -12.77
CA VAL A 180 -10.71 -13.13 -12.36
C VAL A 180 -11.59 -13.86 -13.39
N ASP A 181 -12.65 -13.22 -13.88
CA ASP A 181 -13.50 -13.77 -14.93
C ASP A 181 -12.69 -14.04 -16.20
N MET A 182 -11.77 -13.12 -16.57
CA MET A 182 -10.86 -13.33 -17.70
C MET A 182 -9.91 -14.53 -17.50
N LEU A 183 -9.44 -14.77 -16.27
CA LEU A 183 -8.64 -15.98 -15.98
C LEU A 183 -9.47 -17.25 -16.11
N HIS A 184 -10.74 -17.23 -15.72
CA HIS A 184 -11.66 -18.37 -15.91
C HIS A 184 -11.97 -18.63 -17.38
N ASP A 185 -12.30 -17.59 -18.15
CA ASP A 185 -12.58 -17.69 -19.59
C ASP A 185 -11.40 -18.24 -20.39
N ARG A 186 -10.18 -18.04 -19.87
CA ARG A 186 -8.93 -18.54 -20.46
C ARG A 186 -8.46 -19.88 -19.87
N GLU A 187 -9.20 -20.45 -18.93
CA GLU A 187 -8.85 -21.68 -18.21
C GLU A 187 -7.51 -21.60 -17.43
N LEU A 188 -7.11 -20.38 -17.01
CA LEU A 188 -5.83 -20.13 -16.31
C LEU A 188 -5.97 -20.03 -14.79
N TYR A 189 -7.18 -19.80 -14.27
CA TYR A 189 -7.41 -19.52 -12.85
C TYR A 189 -6.84 -20.60 -11.90
N ASP A 190 -7.03 -21.87 -12.23
CA ASP A 190 -6.55 -22.99 -11.41
C ASP A 190 -5.02 -23.12 -11.40
N ASP A 191 -4.32 -22.53 -12.37
CA ASP A 191 -2.85 -22.48 -12.47
C ASP A 191 -2.30 -21.06 -12.23
N THR A 192 -3.07 -20.22 -11.54
CA THR A 192 -2.70 -18.85 -11.18
C THR A 192 -2.79 -18.67 -9.68
N LEU A 193 -1.73 -18.18 -9.04
CA LEU A 193 -1.85 -17.57 -7.73
C LEU A 193 -2.40 -16.16 -7.91
N VAL A 194 -3.64 -15.94 -7.46
CA VAL A 194 -4.30 -14.64 -7.54
C VAL A 194 -4.24 -13.99 -6.17
N VAL A 195 -3.76 -12.75 -6.09
CA VAL A 195 -3.60 -12.00 -4.85
C VAL A 195 -4.37 -10.69 -4.98
N PHE A 196 -5.34 -10.45 -4.10
CA PHE A 196 -5.95 -9.13 -3.92
C PHE A 196 -5.38 -8.49 -2.66
N THR A 197 -4.83 -7.29 -2.77
CA THR A 197 -4.18 -6.60 -1.65
C THR A 197 -4.36 -5.08 -1.72
N SER A 198 -3.79 -4.37 -0.75
CA SER A 198 -3.59 -2.93 -0.80
C SER A 198 -2.15 -2.55 -0.49
N ASP A 199 -1.72 -1.41 -1.03
CA ASP A 199 -0.41 -0.83 -0.77
C ASP A 199 -0.36 -0.13 0.60
N HIS A 200 -1.45 0.52 1.01
CA HIS A 200 -1.65 1.10 2.34
C HIS A 200 -3.14 1.32 2.64
N GLY A 201 -3.45 1.72 3.87
CA GLY A 201 -4.79 2.13 4.29
C GLY A 201 -5.08 3.61 4.02
N GLU A 202 -6.07 4.15 4.73
CA GLU A 202 -6.54 5.52 4.54
C GLU A 202 -6.93 6.17 5.87
N LEU A 203 -6.97 7.49 6.02
CA LEU A 203 -7.65 8.16 7.15
C LEU A 203 -9.00 8.75 6.70
N LEU A 204 -10.04 8.54 7.51
CA LEU A 204 -11.43 8.83 7.17
C LEU A 204 -12.08 9.73 8.24
N GLY A 205 -11.28 10.64 8.79
CA GLY A 205 -11.75 11.65 9.74
C GLY A 205 -11.99 11.12 11.15
N GLU A 206 -11.31 10.06 11.58
CA GLU A 206 -11.41 9.52 12.94
C GLU A 206 -11.11 10.61 13.99
N PRO A 207 -12.02 10.91 14.94
CA PRO A 207 -11.76 11.91 15.97
C PRO A 207 -10.53 11.59 16.83
N SER A 208 -10.24 10.30 17.05
CA SER A 208 -9.05 9.81 17.77
C SER A 208 -7.74 10.09 17.05
N ARG A 209 -7.78 10.33 15.73
CA ARG A 209 -6.63 10.69 14.87
C ARG A 209 -6.59 12.19 14.56
N GLY A 210 -7.38 12.99 15.27
CA GLY A 210 -7.49 14.42 15.02
C GLY A 210 -8.41 14.79 13.84
N GLY A 211 -9.21 13.85 13.37
CA GLY A 211 -10.20 14.06 12.33
C GLY A 211 -9.60 14.39 10.96
N VAL A 212 -8.35 13.98 10.72
CA VAL A 212 -7.67 14.19 9.44
C VAL A 212 -8.07 13.12 8.42
N TYR A 213 -7.87 13.45 7.15
CA TYR A 213 -8.09 12.57 6.00
C TYR A 213 -6.78 12.32 5.25
N ALA A 214 -6.85 11.40 4.29
CA ALA A 214 -5.74 10.97 3.45
C ALA A 214 -4.65 10.21 4.24
N HIS A 215 -3.65 9.73 3.53
CA HIS A 215 -2.57 8.91 4.07
C HIS A 215 -1.27 9.72 4.24
N GLY A 216 -0.12 9.03 4.24
CA GLY A 216 1.17 9.57 4.67
C GLY A 216 1.31 9.55 6.20
N ALA A 217 1.60 10.69 6.82
CA ALA A 217 1.74 10.77 8.27
C ALA A 217 0.40 11.14 8.97
N PRO A 218 0.16 10.72 10.23
CA PRO A 218 1.00 9.87 11.07
C PRO A 218 0.78 8.37 10.78
N VAL A 219 1.81 7.54 10.99
CA VAL A 219 1.66 6.08 10.92
C VAL A 219 0.72 5.61 12.04
N CYS A 220 -0.32 4.84 11.68
CA CYS A 220 -1.34 4.33 12.58
C CYS A 220 -2.04 3.10 11.97
N PRO A 221 -2.79 2.31 12.77
CA PRO A 221 -3.42 1.07 12.29
C PRO A 221 -4.29 1.25 11.04
N GLU A 222 -5.02 2.37 10.95
CA GLU A 222 -5.89 2.68 9.82
C GLU A 222 -5.13 2.89 8.50
N LEU A 223 -3.83 3.21 8.55
CA LEU A 223 -2.97 3.39 7.38
C LEU A 223 -2.10 2.18 7.06
N VAL A 224 -1.88 1.26 8.00
CA VAL A 224 -0.98 0.12 7.77
C VAL A 224 -1.67 -1.22 7.74
N SER A 225 -2.84 -1.37 8.36
CA SER A 225 -3.58 -2.64 8.36
C SER A 225 -4.38 -2.77 7.06
N VAL A 226 -3.87 -3.56 6.13
CA VAL A 226 -4.44 -3.79 4.80
C VAL A 226 -4.84 -5.26 4.60
N PRO A 227 -5.82 -5.56 3.73
CA PRO A 227 -6.17 -6.94 3.40
C PRO A 227 -5.17 -7.53 2.41
N THR A 228 -4.89 -8.82 2.56
CA THR A 228 -4.35 -9.66 1.48
C THR A 228 -5.19 -10.92 1.39
N VAL A 229 -5.75 -11.21 0.21
CA VAL A 229 -6.56 -12.39 -0.05
C VAL A 229 -5.88 -13.22 -1.13
N PHE A 230 -5.53 -14.46 -0.80
CA PHE A 230 -4.95 -15.43 -1.74
C PHE A 230 -6.05 -16.30 -2.32
N MET A 231 -6.07 -16.41 -3.65
CA MET A 231 -7.10 -17.05 -4.47
C MET A 231 -6.43 -17.84 -5.61
N GLY A 232 -7.21 -18.61 -6.35
CA GLY A 232 -6.69 -19.49 -7.40
C GLY A 232 -5.84 -20.62 -6.83
N ALA A 233 -5.07 -21.30 -7.68
CA ALA A 233 -4.18 -22.41 -7.31
C ALA A 233 -4.85 -23.59 -6.55
N GLY A 234 -6.18 -23.65 -6.56
CA GLY A 234 -6.98 -24.58 -5.76
C GLY A 234 -6.98 -24.29 -4.25
N LEU A 235 -6.63 -23.07 -3.81
CA LEU A 235 -6.79 -22.63 -2.42
C LEU A 235 -8.27 -22.66 -1.98
N PRO A 236 -8.54 -22.86 -0.68
CA PRO A 236 -9.90 -22.84 -0.16
C PRO A 236 -10.50 -21.43 -0.12
N GLU A 237 -11.82 -21.36 -0.21
CA GLU A 237 -12.59 -20.13 -0.17
C GLU A 237 -13.07 -19.79 1.25
N GLY A 238 -13.08 -18.51 1.60
CA GLY A 238 -13.67 -18.03 2.86
C GLY A 238 -12.87 -18.36 4.13
N GLU A 239 -11.64 -18.83 3.98
CA GLU A 239 -10.74 -19.15 5.09
C GLU A 239 -9.97 -17.92 5.56
N VAL A 240 -9.49 -17.97 6.80
CA VAL A 240 -8.67 -16.92 7.41
C VAL A 240 -7.27 -17.45 7.67
N TYR A 241 -6.27 -16.67 7.28
CA TYR A 241 -4.88 -16.89 7.63
C TYR A 241 -4.53 -16.06 8.87
N ASP A 242 -4.35 -16.74 10.00
CA ASP A 242 -4.13 -16.11 11.31
C ASP A 242 -2.72 -15.49 11.47
N GLU A 243 -1.80 -15.76 10.55
CA GLU A 243 -0.44 -15.21 10.61
C GLU A 243 -0.38 -13.78 10.09
N LEU A 244 0.49 -12.97 10.70
CA LEU A 244 0.72 -11.59 10.29
C LEU A 244 1.63 -11.54 9.06
N LEU A 245 1.13 -10.91 8.01
CA LEU A 245 1.90 -10.66 6.80
C LEU A 245 2.43 -9.22 6.75
N SER A 246 3.40 -9.01 5.88
CA SER A 246 3.94 -7.71 5.50
C SER A 246 3.84 -7.54 3.99
N GLY A 247 3.71 -6.31 3.50
CA GLY A 247 3.74 -6.06 2.05
C GLY A 247 4.99 -6.64 1.36
N VAL A 248 6.12 -6.70 2.07
CA VAL A 248 7.37 -7.30 1.58
C VAL A 248 7.30 -8.82 1.35
N ASP A 249 6.25 -9.50 1.83
CA ASP A 249 6.09 -10.95 1.65
C ASP A 249 5.60 -11.31 0.25
N LEU A 250 5.05 -10.35 -0.50
CA LEU A 250 4.40 -10.62 -1.78
C LEU A 250 5.38 -11.13 -2.84
N ALA A 251 6.50 -10.42 -3.06
CA ALA A 251 7.54 -10.85 -4.00
C ALA A 251 8.08 -12.26 -3.72
N PRO A 252 8.61 -12.58 -2.51
CA PRO A 252 9.13 -13.92 -2.26
C PRO A 252 8.06 -15.01 -2.33
N THR A 253 6.83 -14.71 -1.91
CA THR A 253 5.70 -15.66 -2.02
C THR A 253 5.33 -15.95 -3.48
N ALA A 254 5.27 -14.91 -4.32
CA ALA A 254 4.96 -15.06 -5.74
C ALA A 254 6.04 -15.83 -6.51
N ILE A 255 7.32 -15.52 -6.26
CA ILE A 255 8.47 -16.23 -6.85
C ILE A 255 8.45 -17.71 -6.44
N ALA A 256 8.28 -17.99 -5.14
CA ALA A 256 8.21 -19.36 -4.64
C ALA A 256 6.98 -20.13 -5.14
N ALA A 257 5.84 -19.47 -5.29
CA ALA A 257 4.63 -20.08 -5.87
C ALA A 257 4.86 -20.54 -7.31
N ARG A 258 5.72 -19.85 -8.07
CA ARG A 258 6.15 -20.27 -9.41
C ARG A 258 7.19 -21.39 -9.41
N GLY A 259 7.58 -21.90 -8.24
CA GLY A 259 8.64 -22.89 -8.08
C GLY A 259 10.04 -22.33 -8.36
N GLU A 260 10.19 -21.01 -8.39
CA GLU A 260 11.44 -20.31 -8.64
C GLU A 260 12.21 -20.08 -7.33
N THR A 261 13.52 -19.84 -7.44
CA THR A 261 14.37 -19.58 -6.28
C THR A 261 14.18 -18.15 -5.80
N VAL A 262 13.69 -18.00 -4.56
CA VAL A 262 13.60 -16.69 -3.90
C VAL A 262 15.01 -16.13 -3.68
N PRO A 263 15.29 -14.86 -4.08
CA PRO A 263 16.58 -14.22 -3.82
C PRO A 263 16.93 -14.15 -2.32
N ASP A 264 18.21 -14.30 -1.99
CA ASP A 264 18.69 -14.34 -0.59
C ASP A 264 18.62 -12.97 0.11
N ASP A 265 18.51 -11.88 -0.65
CA ASP A 265 18.54 -10.51 -0.17
C ASP A 265 17.15 -9.93 0.16
N VAL A 266 16.07 -10.66 -0.11
CA VAL A 266 14.72 -10.25 0.32
C VAL A 266 14.60 -10.23 1.85
N GLU A 267 13.84 -9.28 2.37
CA GLU A 267 13.53 -9.18 3.80
C GLU A 267 12.15 -9.78 4.14
N GLY A 268 11.32 -10.03 3.13
CA GLY A 268 10.03 -10.71 3.26
C GLY A 268 10.16 -12.22 3.50
N VAL A 269 9.03 -12.81 3.91
CA VAL A 269 8.89 -14.25 4.09
C VAL A 269 8.07 -14.79 2.92
N ASP A 270 8.60 -15.77 2.21
CA ASP A 270 7.81 -16.64 1.34
C ASP A 270 6.79 -17.41 2.19
N VAL A 271 5.51 -17.03 2.09
CA VAL A 271 4.41 -17.72 2.78
C VAL A 271 3.76 -18.81 1.93
N TRP A 272 4.23 -19.01 0.70
CA TRP A 272 3.80 -20.11 -0.15
C TRP A 272 4.34 -21.44 0.38
N THR A 273 5.64 -21.51 0.67
CA THR A 273 6.30 -22.75 1.12
C THR A 273 6.56 -22.80 2.63
N LYS A 274 6.40 -21.68 3.34
CA LYS A 274 6.67 -21.58 4.78
C LYS A 274 5.49 -20.93 5.50
N SER A 275 5.41 -21.15 6.80
CA SER A 275 4.56 -20.32 7.67
C SER A 275 5.40 -19.24 8.36
N PRO A 276 4.93 -17.99 8.43
CA PRO A 276 5.53 -16.98 9.28
C PRO A 276 5.61 -17.44 10.75
N SER A 277 6.60 -16.93 11.49
CA SER A 277 6.68 -17.21 12.93
C SER A 277 5.54 -16.56 13.71
N ALA A 278 5.09 -17.23 14.77
CA ALA A 278 4.03 -16.74 15.63
C ALA A 278 4.38 -15.43 16.37
N ASP A 279 5.66 -15.21 16.65
CA ASP A 279 6.21 -14.02 17.31
C ASP A 279 6.75 -12.98 16.32
N ARG A 280 6.41 -13.13 15.03
CA ARG A 280 6.90 -12.27 13.97
C ARG A 280 6.58 -10.80 14.22
N VAL A 281 7.59 -9.98 13.98
CA VAL A 281 7.50 -8.51 13.96
C VAL A 281 7.75 -8.03 12.54
N VAL A 282 6.87 -7.17 12.05
CA VAL A 282 6.94 -6.56 10.72
C VAL A 282 7.02 -5.04 10.84
N ARG A 283 7.61 -4.37 9.85
CA ARG A 283 7.87 -2.92 9.90
C ARG A 283 6.95 -2.13 8.98
N SER A 284 6.79 -0.84 9.29
CA SER A 284 6.24 0.15 8.37
C SER A 284 6.93 1.49 8.55
N GLU A 285 7.35 2.11 7.45
CA GLU A 285 8.25 3.27 7.46
C GLU A 285 7.71 4.38 6.56
N PHE A 286 7.78 5.61 7.05
CA PHE A 286 7.40 6.79 6.27
C PHE A 286 8.47 7.87 6.47
N TRP A 287 8.96 8.42 5.37
CA TRP A 287 9.86 9.56 5.38
C TRP A 287 9.50 10.54 4.27
N ALA A 288 9.18 11.77 4.66
CA ALA A 288 8.85 12.84 3.73
C ALA A 288 9.82 14.01 3.90
N LYS A 289 10.52 14.35 2.83
CA LYS A 289 11.39 15.53 2.74
C LYS A 289 10.64 16.63 1.99
N GLY A 290 10.26 17.72 2.67
CA GLY A 290 9.52 18.82 2.05
C GLY A 290 10.07 20.20 2.41
N GLY A 291 10.83 20.83 1.50
CA GLY A 291 11.31 22.20 1.66
C GLY A 291 12.06 22.42 2.98
N ARG A 292 11.52 23.28 3.87
CA ARG A 292 12.13 23.62 5.17
C ARG A 292 11.79 22.64 6.31
N VAL A 293 10.91 21.64 6.09
CA VAL A 293 10.43 20.74 7.15
C VAL A 293 10.45 19.28 6.69
N SER A 294 11.18 18.43 7.40
CA SER A 294 11.20 16.97 7.21
C SER A 294 10.41 16.26 8.30
N TYR A 295 9.89 15.08 7.99
CA TYR A 295 9.27 14.21 8.97
C TYR A 295 9.57 12.75 8.64
N GLY A 296 9.90 11.97 9.67
CA GLY A 296 10.11 10.54 9.58
C GLY A 296 9.40 9.81 10.71
N ALA A 297 8.88 8.64 10.41
CA ALA A 297 8.32 7.72 11.38
C ALA A 297 8.71 6.29 10.99
N SER A 298 9.18 5.52 11.97
CA SER A 298 9.34 4.07 11.84
C SER A 298 8.38 3.38 12.79
N SER A 299 7.91 2.21 12.41
CA SER A 299 6.97 1.45 13.23
C SER A 299 7.21 -0.05 13.10
N ALA A 300 6.84 -0.76 14.15
CA ALA A 300 6.96 -2.20 14.26
C ALA A 300 5.66 -2.77 14.81
N TRP A 301 5.21 -3.89 14.24
CA TRP A 301 3.90 -4.47 14.45
C TRP A 301 3.99 -5.97 14.64
N ASN A 302 3.17 -6.49 15.54
CA ASN A 302 2.90 -7.91 15.69
C ASN A 302 1.37 -8.13 15.65
N ARG A 303 0.91 -9.34 15.97
CA ARG A 303 -0.53 -9.66 15.93
C ARG A 303 -1.38 -8.81 16.88
N ASP A 304 -0.84 -8.44 18.03
CA ASP A 304 -1.56 -7.75 19.10
C ASP A 304 -1.58 -6.22 18.99
N GLY A 305 -0.73 -5.64 18.13
CA GLY A 305 -0.63 -4.19 17.97
C GLY A 305 0.70 -3.72 17.39
N GLY A 306 1.10 -2.51 17.74
CA GLY A 306 2.35 -1.95 17.26
C GLY A 306 2.83 -0.69 17.97
N VAL A 307 4.10 -0.38 17.74
CA VAL A 307 4.79 0.81 18.23
C VAL A 307 5.17 1.69 17.06
N VAL A 308 4.87 2.97 17.15
CA VAL A 308 5.30 3.99 16.17
C VAL A 308 6.25 4.94 16.86
N ARG A 309 7.45 5.11 16.31
CA ARG A 309 8.44 6.09 16.76
C ARG A 309 8.53 7.22 15.75
N HIS A 310 8.32 8.43 16.26
CA HIS A 310 8.50 9.64 15.47
C HIS A 310 9.91 10.20 15.64
N HIS A 311 10.49 10.66 14.52
CA HIS A 311 11.86 11.14 14.44
C HIS A 311 11.94 12.68 14.44
N GLY A 312 13.10 13.22 14.81
CA GLY A 312 13.31 14.67 14.95
C GLY A 312 12.77 15.25 16.26
N ARG A 313 12.78 16.59 16.40
CA ARG A 313 12.31 17.28 17.61
C ARG A 313 10.80 17.42 17.60
N ALA A 314 10.17 17.41 18.78
CA ALA A 314 8.71 17.57 18.91
C ALA A 314 8.20 18.85 18.21
N SER A 315 8.95 19.95 18.31
CA SER A 315 8.62 21.21 17.62
C SER A 315 8.64 21.09 16.09
N GLU A 316 9.58 20.34 15.53
CA GLU A 316 9.69 20.11 14.08
C GLU A 316 8.52 19.25 13.59
N ARG A 317 8.18 18.21 14.35
CA ARG A 317 7.04 17.33 14.05
C ARG A 317 5.70 18.04 14.14
N VAL A 318 5.51 18.88 15.16
CA VAL A 318 4.30 19.69 15.30
C VAL A 318 4.24 20.75 14.19
N ALA A 319 5.35 21.39 13.85
CA ALA A 319 5.41 22.32 12.72
C ALA A 319 5.08 21.62 11.39
N PHE A 320 5.58 20.40 11.19
CA PHE A 320 5.22 19.55 10.05
C PHE A 320 3.72 19.27 10.03
N ALA A 321 3.12 18.86 11.15
CA ALA A 321 1.69 18.57 11.25
C ALA A 321 0.85 19.80 10.85
N ILE A 322 1.19 20.97 11.38
CA ILE A 322 0.51 22.23 11.04
C ILE A 322 0.68 22.54 9.56
N HIS A 323 1.92 22.52 9.05
CA HIS A 323 2.19 22.87 7.66
C HIS A 323 1.51 21.90 6.69
N ARG A 324 1.66 20.59 6.88
CA ARG A 324 1.11 19.57 5.99
C ARG A 324 -0.40 19.45 6.13
N LYS A 325 -0.89 19.19 7.34
CA LYS A 325 -2.31 18.84 7.54
C LYS A 325 -3.24 20.04 7.57
N LEU A 326 -2.73 21.26 7.79
CA LEU A 326 -3.57 22.46 7.90
C LEU A 326 -3.24 23.55 6.88
N VAL A 327 -2.06 23.56 6.22
CA VAL A 327 -1.70 24.62 5.27
C VAL A 327 -1.63 24.11 3.84
N LYS A 328 -0.76 23.13 3.57
CA LYS A 328 -0.35 22.74 2.22
C LYS A 328 -1.14 21.56 1.64
N GLY A 329 -1.38 20.52 2.44
CA GLY A 329 -1.93 19.25 1.93
C GLY A 329 -3.34 19.40 1.36
N ALA A 330 -3.71 18.48 0.47
CA ALA A 330 -4.98 18.53 -0.26
C ALA A 330 -6.20 18.51 0.68
N GLN A 331 -6.10 17.81 1.81
CA GLN A 331 -7.11 17.72 2.85
C GLN A 331 -7.17 18.94 3.79
N ALA A 332 -6.23 19.90 3.69
CA ALA A 332 -6.17 21.06 4.58
C ALA A 332 -7.51 21.84 4.69
N PRO A 333 -8.28 22.06 3.61
CA PRO A 333 -9.60 22.70 3.72
C PRO A 333 -10.57 21.94 4.65
N ALA A 334 -10.60 20.60 4.56
CA ALA A 334 -11.44 19.75 5.42
C ALA A 334 -10.89 19.65 6.86
N ASN A 335 -9.58 19.77 7.04
CA ASN A 335 -8.94 19.68 8.36
C ASN A 335 -9.02 20.99 9.17
N ARG A 336 -9.26 22.13 8.53
CA ARG A 336 -9.41 23.43 9.24
C ARG A 336 -10.74 23.57 9.97
N SER A 337 -11.76 22.78 9.63
CA SER A 337 -13.07 22.80 10.29
C SER A 337 -13.15 21.91 11.54
N ARG A 338 -12.03 21.36 11.99
CA ARG A 338 -11.99 20.38 13.10
C ARG A 338 -12.17 21.05 14.46
N SER A 339 -12.76 20.29 15.39
CA SER A 339 -12.97 20.76 16.77
C SER A 339 -11.65 21.03 17.50
N PRO A 340 -11.65 21.87 18.55
CA PRO A 340 -10.47 22.08 19.39
C PRO A 340 -9.89 20.77 19.96
N TYR A 341 -10.75 19.80 20.28
CA TYR A 341 -10.34 18.48 20.75
C TYR A 341 -9.59 17.69 19.67
N GLN A 342 -10.11 17.67 18.43
CA GLN A 342 -9.45 17.02 17.30
C GLN A 342 -8.11 17.69 16.97
N MET A 343 -8.06 19.03 17.01
CA MET A 343 -6.81 19.76 16.84
C MET A 343 -5.79 19.38 17.91
N TRP A 344 -6.21 19.36 19.19
CA TRP A 344 -5.34 18.93 20.28
C TRP A 344 -4.85 17.48 20.09
N ARG A 345 -5.71 16.57 19.64
CA ARG A 345 -5.33 15.18 19.33
C ARG A 345 -4.28 15.13 18.22
N LEU A 346 -4.46 15.84 17.12
CA LEU A 346 -3.48 15.91 16.03
C LEU A 346 -2.12 16.40 16.54
N LEU A 347 -2.10 17.54 17.24
CA LEU A 347 -0.85 18.10 17.77
C LEU A 347 -0.18 17.17 18.78
N ARG A 348 -0.96 16.49 19.62
CA ARG A 348 -0.44 15.50 20.56
C ARG A 348 0.19 14.31 19.84
N THR A 349 -0.46 13.76 18.81
CA THR A 349 0.09 12.64 18.02
C THR A 349 1.49 12.97 17.49
N PHE A 350 1.67 14.17 16.93
CA PHE A 350 2.99 14.59 16.43
C PHE A 350 3.93 15.09 17.55
N GLY A 351 3.41 15.52 18.70
CA GLY A 351 4.20 15.95 19.85
C GLY A 351 4.80 14.79 20.64
N ASP A 352 4.07 13.68 20.76
CA ASP A 352 4.54 12.46 21.40
C ASP A 352 5.69 11.85 20.56
N ARG A 353 6.68 11.24 21.23
CA ARG A 353 7.82 10.62 20.52
C ARG A 353 7.50 9.19 20.09
N GLU A 354 6.68 8.52 20.86
CA GLU A 354 6.30 7.13 20.65
C GLU A 354 4.81 6.98 20.90
N LEU A 355 4.14 6.24 20.01
CA LEU A 355 2.73 5.88 20.12
C LEU A 355 2.64 4.35 20.18
N VAL A 356 1.76 3.85 21.02
CA VAL A 356 1.51 2.42 21.19
C VAL A 356 0.06 2.14 20.84
N TYR A 357 -0.15 1.14 20.00
CA TYR A 357 -1.46 0.68 19.56
C TYR A 357 -1.65 -0.78 19.94
N GLY A 358 -2.86 -1.14 20.34
CA GLY A 358 -3.19 -2.51 20.75
C GLY A 358 -2.59 -2.90 22.10
N SER A 359 -2.48 -4.20 22.34
CA SER A 359 -2.04 -4.78 23.62
C SER A 359 -0.65 -5.39 23.47
N VAL A 360 0.36 -4.53 23.23
CA VAL A 360 1.76 -4.94 23.01
C VAL A 360 2.67 -4.44 24.12
N ASP A 361 3.73 -5.20 24.41
CA ASP A 361 4.90 -4.67 25.12
C ASP A 361 5.76 -3.85 24.14
N PRO A 362 5.88 -2.52 24.31
CA PRO A 362 6.68 -1.72 23.39
C PRO A 362 8.14 -2.14 23.35
N GLN A 363 8.69 -2.68 24.44
CA GLN A 363 10.10 -3.08 24.49
C GLN A 363 10.42 -4.22 23.53
N SER A 364 9.47 -5.14 23.28
CA SER A 364 9.70 -6.25 22.37
C SER A 364 9.76 -5.82 20.90
N LEU A 365 9.09 -4.72 20.54
CA LEU A 365 9.01 -4.23 19.16
C LEU A 365 10.08 -3.18 18.81
N ARG A 366 10.63 -2.50 19.83
CA ARG A 366 11.67 -1.46 19.64
C ARG A 366 12.90 -1.88 18.85
N PRO A 367 13.44 -3.11 18.98
CA PRO A 367 14.60 -3.54 18.19
C PRO A 367 14.36 -3.54 16.68
N ALA A 368 13.11 -3.66 16.24
CA ALA A 368 12.76 -3.63 14.82
C ALA A 368 12.63 -2.20 14.25
N LEU A 369 12.66 -1.16 15.09
CA LEU A 369 12.48 0.22 14.63
C LEU A 369 13.74 0.72 13.92
N VAL A 370 13.53 1.34 12.75
CA VAL A 370 14.58 2.06 12.03
C VAL A 370 14.88 3.38 12.74
N GLU A 371 16.15 3.65 13.00
CA GLU A 371 16.62 4.88 13.67
C GLU A 371 17.09 5.96 12.68
N GLU A 372 17.56 5.57 11.50
CA GLU A 372 18.11 6.48 10.49
C GLU A 372 17.45 6.28 9.13
N PHE A 373 17.03 7.39 8.51
CA PHE A 373 16.57 7.41 7.12
C PHE A 373 17.66 7.96 6.22
N ARG A 374 17.90 7.29 5.09
CA ARG A 374 18.90 7.69 4.10
C ARG A 374 18.23 7.99 2.77
N PRO A 375 18.67 9.03 2.03
CA PRO A 375 18.16 9.31 0.70
C PRO A 375 18.45 8.15 -0.26
N ASN A 376 17.67 8.07 -1.33
CA ASN A 376 17.98 7.17 -2.44
C ASN A 376 19.28 7.61 -3.13
N ASP A 377 20.05 6.64 -3.61
CA ASP A 377 21.29 6.89 -4.36
C ASP A 377 21.02 7.15 -5.86
N SER A 378 19.80 6.86 -6.33
CA SER A 378 19.31 7.05 -7.70
C SER A 378 18.01 7.86 -7.71
N THR A 379 18.05 9.03 -8.32
CA THR A 379 16.86 9.87 -8.56
C THR A 379 16.67 10.06 -10.05
N SER A 380 15.41 10.10 -10.49
CA SER A 380 15.06 10.53 -11.84
C SER A 380 13.93 11.54 -11.73
N ASP A 381 14.04 12.66 -12.43
CA ASP A 381 13.01 13.69 -12.37
C ASP A 381 11.70 13.16 -12.95
N VAL A 382 10.62 13.28 -12.18
CA VAL A 382 9.27 13.10 -12.71
C VAL A 382 9.00 14.24 -13.69
N ALA A 383 8.49 13.91 -14.89
CA ALA A 383 8.11 14.92 -15.88
C ALA A 383 7.17 15.97 -15.26
N ALA A 384 7.37 17.25 -15.59
CA ALA A 384 6.63 18.35 -14.96
C ALA A 384 5.11 18.19 -15.04
N ALA A 385 4.59 17.67 -16.16
CA ALA A 385 3.17 17.36 -16.33
C ALA A 385 2.68 16.27 -15.36
N SER A 386 3.48 15.21 -15.17
CA SER A 386 3.18 14.17 -14.18
C SER A 386 3.24 14.70 -12.75
N LYS A 387 4.11 15.68 -12.48
CA LYS A 387 4.22 16.32 -11.15
C LYS A 387 2.99 17.15 -10.79
N GLU A 388 2.53 18.01 -11.69
CA GLU A 388 1.29 18.79 -11.49
C GLU A 388 0.09 17.88 -11.26
N GLN A 389 0.02 16.76 -11.99
CA GLN A 389 -1.08 15.81 -11.84
C GLN A 389 -1.00 15.00 -10.55
N LEU A 390 0.20 14.59 -10.13
CA LEU A 390 0.39 13.96 -8.82
C LEU A 390 -0.02 14.92 -7.69
N GLU A 391 0.27 16.22 -7.81
CA GLU A 391 -0.20 17.24 -6.86
C GLU A 391 -1.74 17.37 -6.90
N ALA A 392 -2.34 17.38 -8.09
CA ALA A 392 -3.79 17.43 -8.26
C ALA A 392 -4.50 16.21 -7.66
N LEU A 393 -3.92 15.01 -7.83
CA LEU A 393 -4.42 13.75 -7.27
C LEU A 393 -4.14 13.62 -5.76
N GLY A 394 -3.30 14.49 -5.20
CA GLY A 394 -2.93 14.45 -3.78
C GLY A 394 -1.82 13.44 -3.45
N TYR A 395 -1.20 12.84 -4.47
CA TYR A 395 -0.03 11.98 -4.33
C TYR A 395 1.22 12.78 -3.96
N LEU A 396 1.38 14.00 -4.49
CA LEU A 396 2.42 14.94 -4.07
C LEU A 396 1.82 16.04 -3.22
N GLU A 397 2.30 16.18 -1.98
CA GLU A 397 1.88 17.25 -1.07
C GLU A 397 2.93 18.34 -0.88
#